data_AF-A0A497GYU9-F1
#
_entry.id   AF-A0A497GYU9-F1
#
_cell.length_a   1.000
_cell.length_b   1.000
_cell.length_c   1.000
_cell.angle_alpha   90.00
_cell.angle_beta   90.00
_cell.angle_gamma   90.00
#
_symmetry.space_group_name_H-M   'P 1'
#
loop_
_entity.id
_entity.type
_entity.pdbx_description
1 polymer ?
#
loop_
_entity_poly.entity_id
_entity_poly.type
_entity_poly.pdbx_seq_one_letter_code
_entity_poly.pdbx_strand_id
1 'polypeptide(L)'
;MANIDDLTRLKRLVEKRQTEADKAAGALEEAMKSLHAEFGCDNISEAKTMLKTLEKKEAALKKKFDKALDEFLDKWGDELE
;
A
#
# COMPACT_ATOMS: atom_id res chain seq x y z
N MET A 1 -33.17 17.41 31.95
CA MET A 1 -33.63 17.69 30.58
C MET A 1 -32.40 17.92 29.74
N ALA A 2 -32.26 17.26 28.58
CA ALA A 2 -31.19 17.57 27.64
C ALA A 2 -31.32 19.05 27.24
N ASN A 3 -30.28 19.84 27.47
CA ASN A 3 -30.30 21.27 27.16
C ASN A 3 -30.10 21.47 25.64
N ILE A 4 -30.62 22.55 25.07
CA ILE A 4 -30.49 22.88 23.64
C ILE A 4 -29.00 22.93 23.22
N ASP A 5 -28.13 23.33 24.15
CA ASP A 5 -26.68 23.34 23.96
C ASP A 5 -26.07 21.94 23.80
N ASP A 6 -26.56 20.96 24.56
CA ASP A 6 -26.11 19.56 24.46
C ASP A 6 -26.50 18.96 23.11
N LEU A 7 -27.71 19.29 22.65
CA LEU A 7 -28.22 18.83 21.36
C LEU A 7 -27.45 19.46 20.19
N THR A 8 -27.09 20.75 20.32
CA THR A 8 -26.26 21.47 19.33
C THR A 8 -24.84 20.89 19.29
N ARG A 9 -24.24 20.61 20.45
CA ARG A 9 -22.92 19.98 20.54
C ARG A 9 -22.92 18.59 19.93
N LEU A 10 -23.94 17.78 20.21
CA LEU A 10 -24.07 16.44 19.66
C LEU A 10 -24.21 16.48 18.14
N LYS A 11 -25.03 17.39 17.60
CA LYS A 11 -25.18 17.60 16.16
C LYS A 11 -23.84 17.92 15.48
N ARG A 12 -23.07 18.87 16.04
CA ARG A 12 -21.73 19.20 15.52
C ARG A 12 -20.78 18.02 15.56
N LEU A 13 -20.86 17.19 16.61
CA LEU A 13 -20.03 15.99 16.71
C LEU A 13 -20.41 14.97 15.62
N VAL A 14 -21.71 14.73 15.41
CA VAL A 14 -22.19 13.84 14.35
C VAL A 14 -21.76 14.34 12.97
N GLU A 15 -21.94 15.63 12.67
CA GLU A 15 -21.51 16.24 11.40
C GLU A 15 -20.01 16.10 11.17
N LYS A 16 -19.20 16.32 12.22
CA LYS A 16 -17.75 16.11 12.17
C LYS A 16 -17.40 14.66 11.87
N ARG A 17 -18.02 13.71 12.57
CA ARG A 17 -17.78 12.27 12.37
C ARG A 17 -18.21 11.81 10.97
N GLN A 18 -19.33 12.31 10.47
CA GLN A 18 -19.77 12.02 9.11
C GLN A 18 -18.76 12.52 8.08
N THR A 19 -18.30 13.77 8.23
CA THR A 19 -17.27 14.36 7.36
C THR A 19 -15.97 13.55 7.38
N GLU A 20 -15.55 13.06 8.55
CA GLU A 20 -14.37 12.19 8.69
C GLU A 20 -14.59 10.84 7.98
N ALA A 21 -15.77 10.23 8.11
CA ALA A 21 -16.12 8.97 7.46
C ALA A 21 -16.16 9.10 5.94
N ASP A 22 -16.77 10.16 5.40
CA ASP A 22 -16.86 10.40 3.96
C ASP A 22 -15.47 10.59 3.33
N LYS A 23 -14.58 11.32 4.01
CA LYS A 23 -13.19 11.47 3.58
C LYS A 23 -12.44 10.13 3.57
N ALA A 24 -12.61 9.32 4.61
CA ALA A 24 -11.99 8.01 4.69
C ALA A 24 -12.51 7.07 3.60
N ALA A 25 -13.82 7.10 3.32
CA ALA A 25 -14.43 6.31 2.24
C ALA A 25 -13.88 6.70 0.87
N GLY A 26 -13.79 8.01 0.57
CA GLY A 26 -13.23 8.49 -0.69
C GLY A 26 -11.75 8.13 -0.86
N ALA A 27 -10.95 8.25 0.20
CA ALA A 27 -9.54 7.85 0.16
C ALA A 27 -9.37 6.33 -0.07
N LEU A 28 -10.24 5.52 0.56
CA LEU A 28 -10.25 4.07 0.35
C LEU A 28 -10.62 3.72 -1.09
N GLU A 29 -11.65 4.36 -1.65
CA GLU A 29 -12.07 4.12 -3.03
C GLU A 29 -10.96 4.44 -4.02
N GLU A 30 -10.28 5.58 -3.86
CA GLU A 30 -9.17 5.96 -4.73
C GLU A 30 -7.99 4.99 -4.61
N ALA A 31 -7.62 4.62 -3.39
CA ALA A 31 -6.57 3.63 -3.16
C ALA A 31 -6.91 2.27 -3.80
N MET A 32 -8.17 1.84 -3.72
CA MET A 32 -8.61 0.60 -4.36
C MET A 32 -8.59 0.70 -5.89
N LYS A 33 -8.95 1.86 -6.47
CA LYS A 33 -8.82 2.09 -7.92
C LYS A 33 -7.37 1.99 -8.37
N SER A 34 -6.42 2.57 -7.64
CA SER A 34 -4.99 2.44 -7.94
C SER A 34 -4.53 0.99 -7.83
N LEU A 35 -4.93 0.26 -6.78
CA LEU A 35 -4.60 -1.15 -6.61
C LEU A 35 -5.15 -2.03 -7.74
N HIS A 36 -6.36 -1.75 -8.21
CA HIS A 36 -6.93 -2.45 -9.35
C HIS A 36 -6.21 -2.09 -10.66
N ALA A 37 -5.96 -0.79 -10.91
CA ALA A 37 -5.33 -0.34 -12.15
C ALA A 37 -3.88 -0.81 -12.30
N GLU A 38 -3.09 -0.77 -11.23
CA GLU A 38 -1.66 -1.10 -11.26
C GLU A 38 -1.41 -2.59 -11.04
N PHE A 39 -2.22 -3.25 -10.20
CA PHE A 39 -1.97 -4.61 -9.73
C PHE A 39 -3.13 -5.58 -9.98
N GLY A 40 -4.25 -5.13 -10.55
CA GLY A 40 -5.42 -5.97 -10.83
C GLY A 40 -6.11 -6.52 -9.58
N CYS A 41 -5.96 -5.87 -8.43
CA CYS A 41 -6.53 -6.33 -7.15
C CYS A 41 -7.89 -5.69 -6.87
N ASP A 42 -8.91 -6.51 -6.64
CA ASP A 42 -10.28 -6.05 -6.39
C ASP A 42 -10.57 -5.82 -4.90
N ASN A 43 -9.74 -6.37 -4.03
CA ASN A 43 -9.89 -6.24 -2.58
C ASN A 43 -8.55 -6.23 -1.85
N ILE A 44 -8.59 -5.82 -0.58
CA ILE A 44 -7.41 -5.71 0.28
C ILE A 44 -6.71 -7.07 0.47
N SER A 45 -7.45 -8.17 0.47
CA SER A 45 -6.86 -9.51 0.65
C SER A 45 -6.00 -9.93 -0.54
N GLU A 46 -6.48 -9.66 -1.76
CA GLU A 46 -5.73 -9.84 -2.99
C GLU A 46 -4.49 -8.95 -3.02
N ALA A 47 -4.63 -7.66 -2.68
CA ALA A 47 -3.51 -6.73 -2.62
C ALA A 47 -2.40 -7.22 -1.67
N LYS A 48 -2.77 -7.73 -0.48
CA LYS A 48 -1.81 -8.31 0.47
C LYS A 48 -1.12 -9.57 -0.07
N THR A 49 -1.87 -10.41 -0.78
CA THR A 49 -1.34 -11.64 -1.39
C THR A 49 -0.39 -11.32 -2.54
N MET A 50 -0.75 -10.33 -3.36
CA MET A 50 0.09 -9.81 -4.43
C MET A 50 1.40 -9.23 -3.88
N LEU A 51 1.32 -8.38 -2.86
CA LEU A 51 2.49 -7.80 -2.19
C LEU A 51 3.46 -8.88 -1.74
N LYS A 52 2.98 -9.88 -0.99
CA LYS A 52 3.80 -11.01 -0.52
C LYS A 52 4.43 -11.81 -1.67
N THR A 53 3.75 -11.90 -2.80
CA THR A 53 4.26 -12.59 -3.99
C THR A 53 5.36 -11.77 -4.68
N LEU A 54 5.18 -10.46 -4.78
CA LEU A 54 6.18 -9.54 -5.35
C LEU A 54 7.43 -9.48 -4.49
N GLU A 55 7.31 -9.36 -3.17
CA GLU A 55 8.44 -9.38 -2.23
C GLU A 55 9.28 -10.66 -2.36
N LYS A 56 8.63 -11.82 -2.51
CA LYS A 56 9.33 -13.08 -2.74
C LYS A 56 10.05 -13.11 -4.08
N LYS A 57 9.43 -12.59 -5.14
CA LYS A 57 10.04 -12.50 -6.48
C LYS A 57 11.24 -11.57 -6.46
N GLU A 58 11.11 -10.41 -5.83
CA GLU A 58 12.19 -9.43 -5.66
C GLU A 58 13.38 -10.06 -4.92
N ALA A 59 13.14 -10.70 -3.77
CA ALA A 59 14.21 -11.37 -3.02
C ALA A 59 14.91 -12.46 -3.84
N ALA A 60 14.15 -13.25 -4.61
CA ALA A 60 14.72 -14.29 -5.47
C ALA A 60 15.52 -13.70 -6.64
N LEU A 61 15.03 -12.63 -7.27
CA LEU A 61 15.72 -11.94 -8.36
C LEU A 61 16.98 -11.24 -7.86
N LYS A 62 16.93 -10.60 -6.69
CA LYS A 62 18.10 -9.99 -6.05
C LYS A 62 19.18 -11.04 -5.80
N LYS A 63 18.83 -12.19 -5.22
CA LYS A 63 19.80 -13.28 -5.02
C LYS A 63 20.40 -13.81 -6.33
N LYS A 64 19.59 -13.89 -7.40
CA LYS A 64 20.10 -14.29 -8.73
C LYS A 64 21.04 -13.23 -9.31
N PHE A 65 20.69 -11.96 -9.16
CA PHE A 65 21.51 -10.85 -9.59
C PHE A 65 22.85 -10.83 -8.84
N ASP A 66 22.84 -10.92 -7.53
CA ASP A 66 24.05 -10.94 -6.69
C ASP A 66 24.97 -12.09 -7.12
N LYS A 67 24.44 -13.30 -7.32
CA LYS A 67 25.22 -14.44 -7.81
C LYS A 67 25.81 -14.22 -9.21
N ALA A 68 25.02 -13.65 -10.12
CA ALA A 68 25.48 -13.36 -11.47
C ALA A 68 26.54 -12.26 -11.49
N LEU A 69 26.43 -11.29 -10.58
CA LEU A 69 27.42 -10.25 -10.38
C LEU A 69 28.72 -10.83 -9.82
N ASP A 70 28.65 -11.70 -8.81
CA ASP A 70 29.81 -12.39 -8.26
C ASP A 70 30.52 -13.22 -9.35
N GLU A 71 29.78 -14.03 -10.12
CA GLU A 71 30.34 -14.80 -11.23
C GLU A 71 30.97 -13.94 -12.33
N PHE A 72 30.40 -12.75 -12.57
CA PHE A 72 30.94 -11.79 -13.52
C PHE A 72 32.26 -11.18 -13.02
N LEU A 73 32.29 -10.74 -11.76
CA LEU A 73 33.48 -10.17 -11.12
C LEU A 73 34.59 -11.21 -10.96
N ASP A 74 34.27 -12.46 -10.62
CA ASP A 74 35.26 -13.54 -10.55
C ASP A 74 35.93 -13.82 -11.92
N LYS A 75 35.19 -13.61 -13.02
CA LYS A 75 35.68 -13.93 -14.37
C LYS A 75 36.38 -12.75 -15.06
N TRP A 76 35.92 -11.54 -14.79
CA TRP A 76 36.33 -10.33 -15.53
C TRP A 76 36.77 -9.18 -14.63
N GLY A 77 36.76 -9.35 -13.31
CA GLY A 77 37.12 -8.31 -12.34
C GLY A 77 38.53 -7.80 -12.53
N ASP A 78 39.47 -8.70 -12.82
CA ASP A 78 40.88 -8.35 -13.06
C ASP A 78 41.11 -7.58 -14.39
N GLU A 79 40.19 -7.69 -15.36
CA GLU A 79 40.24 -6.92 -16.63
C GLU A 79 39.55 -5.55 -16.52
N LEU A 80 38.89 -5.28 -15.40
CA LEU A 80 38.17 -4.03 -15.12
C LEU A 80 39.00 -3.04 -14.27
N GLU A 81 40.18 -3.44 -13.78
CA GLU A 81 41.20 -2.55 -13.18
C GLU A 81 42.11 -1.91 -14.24
#